data_AF-A0A257VTB8-F1
#
_entry.id   AF-A0A257VTB8-F1
#
_cell.length_a   1.000
_cell.length_b   1.000
_cell.length_c   1.000
_cell.angle_alpha   90.00
_cell.angle_beta   90.00
_cell.angle_gamma   90.00
#
_symmetry.space_group_name_H-M   'P 1'
#
loop_
_entity.id
_entity.type
_entity.pdbx_description
1 polymer ?
#
loop_
_entity_poly.entity_id
_entity_poly.type
_entity_poly.pdbx_seq_one_letter_code
_entity_poly.pdbx_strand_id
1 'polypeptide(L)' 'MSRQETLQPKKRRGPKPTGIGTPVQVRLSPDLLSALDAWIASLPEPRPTRPAAIRALVEAGLHLVEKEPR' A
#
# COMPACT_ATOMS: atom_id res chain seq x y z
N MET A 1 30.28 -9.45 -7.39
CA MET A 1 28.99 -10.00 -7.88
C MET A 1 27.92 -9.73 -6.84
N SER A 2 27.13 -8.66 -6.99
CA SER A 2 26.05 -8.36 -6.04
C SER A 2 24.88 -9.30 -6.31
N ARG A 3 24.61 -10.20 -5.35
CA ARG A 3 23.48 -11.13 -5.39
C ARG A 3 22.20 -10.33 -5.19
N GLN A 4 21.48 -10.04 -6.27
CA GLN A 4 20.11 -9.53 -6.16
C GLN A 4 19.24 -10.63 -5.57
N GLU A 5 18.96 -10.53 -4.27
CA GLU A 5 17.98 -11.36 -3.59
C GLU A 5 16.60 -10.99 -4.12
N THR A 6 16.08 -11.80 -5.05
CA THR A 6 14.71 -11.65 -5.53
C THR A 6 13.77 -12.06 -4.40
N LEU A 7 13.30 -11.10 -3.61
CA LEU A 7 12.20 -11.26 -2.64
C LEU A 7 10.85 -11.46 -3.34
N GLN A 8 10.81 -12.24 -4.42
CA GLN A 8 9.56 -12.68 -5.04
C GLN A 8 9.20 -14.03 -4.44
N PRO A 9 8.09 -14.14 -3.68
CA PRO A 9 7.57 -15.45 -3.33
C PRO A 9 7.23 -16.18 -4.63
N LYS A 10 7.98 -17.25 -4.94
CA LYS A 10 7.63 -18.20 -6.00
C LYS A 10 6.16 -18.59 -5.79
N LYS A 11 5.35 -18.48 -6.85
CA LYS A 11 3.91 -18.79 -6.84
C LYS A 11 3.66 -20.22 -6.33
N ARG A 12 3.58 -20.40 -5.02
CA ARG A 12 2.96 -21.56 -4.41
C ARG A 12 1.46 -21.36 -4.60
N ARG A 13 0.84 -22.38 -5.17
CA ARG A 13 -0.57 -22.53 -5.52
C ARG A 13 -1.44 -22.38 -4.26
N GLY A 14 -1.59 -21.15 -3.79
CA GLY A 14 -2.53 -20.78 -2.75
C GLY A 14 -3.97 -20.86 -3.27
N PRO A 15 -4.97 -20.74 -2.38
CA PRO A 15 -6.36 -20.65 -2.77
C PRO A 15 -6.56 -19.57 -3.84
N LYS A 16 -7.54 -19.77 -4.73
CA LYS A 16 -7.88 -18.77 -5.75
C LYS A 16 -8.04 -17.40 -5.06
N PRO A 17 -7.46 -16.31 -5.62
CA PRO A 17 -7.65 -14.98 -5.08
C PRO A 17 -9.15 -14.74 -4.89
N THR A 18 -9.53 -14.12 -3.77
CA THR A 18 -10.91 -13.82 -3.35
C THR A 18 -11.73 -12.99 -4.35
N GLY A 19 -11.14 -12.61 -5.49
CA GLY A 19 -11.82 -11.94 -6.61
C GLY A 19 -12.07 -10.44 -6.38
N ILE A 20 -11.70 -9.90 -5.23
CA ILE A 20 -11.95 -8.50 -4.87
C ILE A 20 -10.63 -7.73 -4.98
N GLY A 21 -10.56 -6.85 -5.98
CA GLY A 21 -9.45 -5.92 -6.21
C GLY A 21 -8.27 -6.53 -6.99
N THR A 22 -7.63 -5.69 -7.80
CA THR A 22 -6.39 -6.05 -8.52
C THR A 22 -5.19 -5.81 -7.60
N PRO A 23 -4.30 -6.80 -7.39
CA PRO A 23 -3.12 -6.61 -6.54
C PRO A 23 -2.15 -5.63 -7.19
N VAL A 24 -1.83 -4.56 -6.46
CA VAL A 24 -0.82 -3.57 -6.88
C VAL A 24 0.43 -3.77 -6.02
N GLN A 25 1.54 -4.16 -6.64
CA GLN A 25 2.84 -4.26 -5.96
C GLN A 25 3.62 -2.95 -6.14
N VAL A 26 3.76 -2.18 -5.06
CA VAL A 26 4.52 -0.92 -5.05
C VAL A 26 5.74 -1.07 -4.15
N ARG A 27 6.89 -0.59 -4.63
CA ARG A 27 8.10 -0.45 -3.80
C ARG A 27 8.13 0.97 -3.24
N LEU A 28 7.95 1.09 -1.94
CA LEU A 28 8.09 2.37 -1.23
C LEU A 28 9.52 2.51 -0.71
N SER A 29 10.04 3.75 -0.68
CA SER A 29 11.30 4.03 0.02
C SER A 29 11.12 3.80 1.53
N PRO A 30 12.21 3.48 2.27
CA PRO A 30 12.13 3.28 3.73
C PRO A 30 11.52 4.46 4.48
N ASP A 31 11.88 5.68 4.08
CA ASP A 31 11.40 6.91 4.71
C ASP A 31 9.89 7.08 4.54
N LEU A 32 9.38 6.82 3.33
CA LEU A 32 7.95 6.89 3.05
C LEU A 32 7.16 5.80 3.78
N LEU A 33 7.74 4.60 3.88
CA LEU A 33 7.14 3.50 4.65
C LEU A 33 7.07 3.84 6.15
N SER A 34 8.14 4.43 6.70
CA SER A 34 8.17 4.87 8.10
C SER A 34 7.16 5.98 8.38
N ALA A 35 7.04 6.95 7.46
CA ALA A 35 6.05 8.02 7.57
C ALA A 35 4.61 7.46 7.53
N LEU A 36 4.34 6.49 6.65
CA LEU A 36 3.03 5.82 6.58
C LEU A 36 2.71 5.09 7.89
N ASP A 37 3.67 4.36 8.45
CA ASP A 37 3.47 3.63 9.71
C ASP A 37 3.25 4.57 10.90
N ALA A 38 3.99 5.67 10.96
CA ALA A 38 3.81 6.70 11.99
C ALA A 38 2.43 7.37 11.89
N TRP A 39 1.96 7.64 10.67
CA TRP A 39 0.62 8.16 10.45
C TRP A 39 -0.47 7.16 10.83
N ILE A 40 -0.34 5.87 10.49
CA ILE A 40 -1.30 4.84 10.94
C ILE A 40 -1.33 4.76 12.46
N ALA A 41 -0.18 4.90 13.13
CA ALA A 41 -0.07 4.85 14.58
C ALA A 41 -0.71 6.05 15.30
N SER A 42 -0.90 7.18 14.62
CA SER A 42 -1.55 8.36 15.19
C SER A 42 -3.08 8.34 15.08
N LEU A 43 -3.65 7.39 14.33
CA LEU A 43 -5.10 7.25 14.18
C LEU A 43 -5.74 6.58 15.41
N PRO A 44 -7.00 6.92 15.73
CA PRO A 44 -7.74 6.26 16.80
C PRO A 44 -7.99 4.78 16.49
N GLU A 45 -8.22 3.99 17.54
CA GLU A 45 -8.57 2.57 17.38
C GLU A 45 -10.00 2.37 16.86
N PRO A 46 -10.25 1.36 16.00
CA PRO A 46 -9.27 0.41 15.47
C PRO A 46 -8.41 0.99 14.33
N ARG A 47 -7.08 0.87 14.44
CA ARG A 47 -6.17 1.36 13.40
C ARG A 47 -6.35 0.61 12.08
N PRO A 48 -6.33 1.31 10.93
CA PRO A 48 -6.41 0.67 9.63
C PRO A 48 -5.14 -0.14 9.34
N THR A 49 -5.30 -1.24 8.59
CA THR A 49 -4.15 -1.97 8.05
C THR A 49 -3.44 -1.14 6.97
N ARG A 50 -2.15 -1.37 6.73
CA ARG A 50 -1.39 -0.66 5.68
C ARG A 50 -2.11 -0.61 4.32
N PRO A 51 -2.66 -1.72 3.77
CA PRO A 51 -3.38 -1.65 2.50
C PRO A 51 -4.66 -0.82 2.56
N ALA A 52 -5.37 -0.82 3.70
CA ALA A 52 -6.55 0.01 3.88
C ALA A 52 -6.20 1.49 3.96
N ALA A 53 -5.14 1.82 4.72
CA ALA A 53 -4.63 3.16 4.87
C ALA A 53 -4.15 3.75 3.53
N ILE A 54 -3.44 2.95 2.72
CA ILE A 54 -3.01 3.34 1.37
C ILE A 54 -4.22 3.60 0.45
N ARG A 55 -5.26 2.75 0.49
CA ARG A 55 -6.48 2.98 -0.31
C ARG A 55 -7.13 4.32 0.04
N ALA A 56 -7.29 4.62 1.32
CA ALA A 56 -7.85 5.89 1.77
C ALA A 56 -7.02 7.10 1.31
N LEU A 57 -5.69 7.00 1.37
CA LEU A 57 -4.80 8.06 0.87
C LEU A 57 -4.90 8.26 -0.65
N VAL A 58 -5.04 7.19 -1.42
CA VAL A 58 -5.24 7.27 -2.87
C VAL A 58 -6.58 7.92 -3.20
N GLU A 59 -7.67 7.51 -2.55
CA GLU A 59 -8.99 8.11 -2.70
C GLU A 59 -8.96 9.62 -2.36
N ALA A 60 -8.35 9.99 -1.23
CA ALA A 60 -8.20 11.38 -0.84
C ALA A 60 -7.36 12.19 -1.84
N GLY A 61 -6.24 11.63 -2.31
CA GLY A 61 -5.39 12.29 -3.31
C GLY A 61 -6.10 12.52 -4.63
N LEU A 62 -6.88 11.55 -5.11
CA LEU A 62 -7.68 11.70 -6.33
C LEU A 62 -8.77 12.77 -6.17
N HIS A 63 -9.46 12.79 -5.03
CA HIS A 63 -10.49 13.80 -4.74
C HIS A 63 -9.92 15.23 -4.68
N LEU A 64 -8.69 15.39 -4.16
CA LEU A 64 -8.02 16.69 -4.14
C LEU A 64 -7.64 17.16 -5.56
N VAL A 65 -7.15 16.24 -6.40
CA VAL A 65 -6.81 16.54 -7.81
C VAL A 65 -8.05 16.90 -8.62
N GLU A 66 -9.18 16.26 -8.38
CA GLU A 66 -10.45 16.56 -9.08
C GLU A 66 -11.03 17.94 -8.68
N LYS A 67 -10.81 18.37 -7.44
CA LYS A 67 -11.29 19.66 -6.94
C LYS A 67 -10.48 20.86 -7.40
N GLU A 68 -9.23 20.66 -7.78
CA GLU A 68 -8.40 21.68 -8.41
C GLU A 68 -8.33 21.39 -9.92
N PRO A 69 -9.30 21.86 -10.72
CA PRO A 69 -9.19 21.78 -12.16
C PRO A 69 -7.94 22.57 -12.57
N ARG A 70 -7.01 21.85 -13.20
CA ARG A 70 -5.76 22.37 -13.72
C ARG A 70 -5.99 23.45 -14.78
#